data_AF-A0A538LRX4-F1
#
_entry.id   AF-A0A538LRX4-F1
#
_cell.length_a   1.000
_cell.length_b   1.000
_cell.length_c   1.000
_cell.angle_alpha   90.00
_cell.angle_beta   90.00
_cell.angle_gamma   90.00
#
_symmetry.space_group_name_H-M   'P 1'
#
loop_
_entity.id
_entity.type
_entity.pdbx_description
1 polymer ?
#
loop_
_entity_poly.entity_id
_entity_poly.type
_entity_poly.pdbx_seq_one_letter_code
_entity_poly.pdbx_strand_id
1 'polypeptide(L)'
;MVRTGGHGIGNRGGRERAVEEAVRGYLARRLRRFGPGLVLAGALALVLALVPPGGSGRGRLVGAGSSGTGQPAGGTGATSGAGGSGVGGSGSTGSTGGAASPAGVGGGSGITPAAAPGSAGTAVSGVHCGPGVRQVPWSAYAPWCEPAYHGNNGGATSAGVTGSTITLTYRIADSGESKAVFAAAGQAGNATDQQYVQDMQTYVGLLNRQYELYGRHVVLKPYQGQSDWLQEDQGQDLSGAQADAATARDLGGFADVSIYSATEPYGADLATDHVITTGTVALPQSWYAERAPYAYNANATNTSFAEYSSNLICQRASGLPAIFAGDVSMRTRQRVFGLIVPENPYYSSGADLFESRLHQCGASVAKRVDYALNIETATQQAASAMAQMKSAGVTTVLCACDPIAPIFNTQAADQQGYHPEWSALWWGDPIARQYAQDQWAHASASAGASPNAKATEAYRAFKLANPSGEPAEMYFPIPYEYLLYVFNALQAAGPDLTPQTFQQGMFSLPPTPAGLFGPWSYGPGAFTPRTAFQVGWWDPTYVSAYDNKKGGYRDCEGGTFFPANDPTAYGPPHTQLHCFGQ
;
A
#
# COMPACT_ATOMS: atom_id res chain seq x y z
N MET A 1 73.78 -1.15 1.60
CA MET A 1 73.59 -1.78 2.93
C MET A 1 72.10 -1.80 3.28
N VAL A 2 71.71 -2.42 4.39
CA VAL A 2 70.35 -2.95 4.65
C VAL A 2 69.52 -2.03 5.58
N ARG A 3 68.18 -2.20 5.51
CA ARG A 3 67.07 -1.85 6.45
C ARG A 3 67.48 -1.29 7.84
N THR A 4 66.69 -0.40 8.46
CA THR A 4 65.30 -0.68 8.93
C THR A 4 64.36 0.53 8.97
N GLY A 5 63.06 0.25 9.11
CA GLY A 5 62.02 1.23 9.46
C GLY A 5 61.27 0.81 10.74
N GLY A 6 60.66 1.76 11.43
CA GLY A 6 59.93 1.53 12.69
C GLY A 6 58.41 1.53 12.53
N HIS A 7 57.69 0.88 13.44
CA HIS A 7 56.24 0.99 13.59
C HIS A 7 55.87 1.98 14.69
N GLY A 8 54.94 2.90 14.40
CA GLY A 8 54.31 3.78 15.39
C GLY A 8 53.01 3.18 15.92
N ILE A 9 52.84 3.14 17.23
CA ILE A 9 51.62 2.65 17.90
C ILE A 9 50.71 3.85 18.23
N GLY A 10 49.41 3.75 17.91
CA GLY A 10 48.38 4.48 18.65
C GLY A 10 47.23 5.07 17.84
N ASN A 11 46.08 4.38 17.79
CA ASN A 11 44.76 5.02 17.77
C ASN A 11 43.60 4.05 18.16
N ARG A 12 43.60 3.49 19.38
CA ARG A 12 42.45 2.69 19.89
C ARG A 12 41.47 3.51 20.73
N GLY A 13 41.95 4.20 21.76
CA GLY A 13 41.10 4.91 22.73
C GLY A 13 40.23 6.05 22.17
N GLY A 14 40.48 6.53 20.95
CA GLY A 14 39.60 7.48 20.27
C GLY A 14 38.29 6.86 19.76
N ARG A 15 38.34 5.60 19.27
CA ARG A 15 37.14 4.90 18.75
C ARG A 15 36.25 4.39 19.88
N GLU A 16 36.82 3.90 20.97
CA GLU A 16 36.07 3.39 22.11
C GLU A 16 35.18 4.47 22.76
N ARG A 17 35.71 5.70 22.93
CA ARG A 17 34.93 6.83 23.46
C ARG A 17 33.80 7.28 22.52
N ALA A 18 34.05 7.35 21.21
CA ALA A 18 33.02 7.70 20.23
C ALA A 18 31.86 6.68 20.21
N VAL A 19 32.16 5.39 20.40
CA VAL A 19 31.14 4.35 20.55
C VAL A 19 30.39 4.50 21.88
N GLU A 20 31.07 4.76 23.01
CA GLU A 20 30.41 4.94 24.31
C GLU A 20 29.45 6.16 24.31
N GLU A 21 29.87 7.29 23.70
CA GLU A 21 29.02 8.48 23.56
C GLU A 21 27.84 8.24 22.62
N ALA A 22 28.03 7.52 21.50
CA ALA A 22 26.94 7.12 20.61
C ALA A 22 25.94 6.19 21.30
N VAL A 23 26.41 5.22 22.09
CA VAL A 23 25.57 4.30 22.86
C VAL A 23 24.81 5.04 23.97
N ARG A 24 25.43 5.96 24.71
CA ARG A 24 24.72 6.84 25.66
C ARG A 24 23.66 7.70 24.96
N GLY A 25 24.00 8.30 23.82
CA GLY A 25 23.07 9.10 23.01
C GLY A 25 21.90 8.28 22.44
N TYR A 26 22.10 7.00 22.14
CA TYR A 26 21.04 6.07 21.73
C TYR A 26 20.15 5.68 22.92
N LEU A 27 20.73 5.24 24.03
CA LEU A 27 20.00 4.82 25.24
C LEU A 27 19.19 5.98 25.84
N ALA A 28 19.74 7.20 25.89
CA ALA A 28 19.01 8.38 26.36
C ALA A 28 17.80 8.73 25.49
N ARG A 29 17.90 8.56 24.16
CA ARG A 29 16.76 8.71 23.23
C ARG A 29 15.73 7.59 23.40
N ARG A 30 16.15 6.35 23.63
CA ARG A 30 15.26 5.20 23.89
C ARG A 30 14.49 5.39 25.21
N LEU A 31 15.18 5.76 26.31
CA LEU A 31 14.56 6.04 27.61
C LEU A 31 13.55 7.19 27.56
N ARG A 32 13.81 8.25 26.78
CA ARG A 32 12.83 9.34 26.58
C ARG A 32 11.56 8.90 25.83
N ARG A 33 11.61 7.83 25.03
CA ARG A 33 10.46 7.31 24.27
C ARG A 33 9.57 6.35 25.09
N PHE A 34 10.13 5.70 26.12
CA PHE A 34 9.39 4.73 26.97
C PHE A 34 9.05 5.23 28.39
N GLY A 35 9.48 6.44 28.76
CA GLY A 35 9.25 7.03 30.10
C GLY A 35 7.82 6.96 30.64
N PRO A 36 6.77 7.28 29.85
CA PRO A 36 5.38 7.22 30.33
C PRO A 36 4.88 5.80 30.66
N GLY A 37 5.34 4.79 29.91
CA GLY A 37 4.83 3.41 30.04
C GLY A 37 5.27 2.71 31.33
N LEU A 38 6.52 2.93 31.76
CA LEU A 38 7.05 2.31 32.97
C LEU A 38 6.36 2.80 34.26
N VAL A 39 5.84 4.03 34.26
CA VAL A 39 5.07 4.56 35.40
C VAL A 39 3.69 3.90 35.49
N LEU A 40 3.01 3.69 34.35
CA LEU A 40 1.74 2.95 34.33
C LEU A 40 1.92 1.49 34.75
N ALA A 41 2.95 0.80 34.24
CA ALA A 41 3.23 -0.59 34.61
C ALA A 41 3.50 -0.74 36.12
N GLY A 42 4.29 0.17 36.71
CA GLY A 42 4.53 0.20 38.16
C GLY A 42 3.26 0.46 38.97
N ALA A 43 2.43 1.41 38.54
CA ALA A 43 1.15 1.71 39.20
C ALA A 43 0.16 0.54 39.14
N LEU A 44 0.03 -0.11 37.97
CA LEU A 44 -0.88 -1.23 37.77
C LEU A 44 -0.46 -2.46 38.59
N ALA A 45 0.84 -2.74 38.67
CA ALA A 45 1.38 -3.79 39.53
C ALA A 45 1.13 -3.50 41.02
N LEU A 46 1.23 -2.24 41.46
CA LEU A 46 0.93 -1.86 42.84
C LEU A 46 -0.56 -2.04 43.19
N VAL A 47 -1.46 -1.70 42.26
CA VAL A 47 -2.91 -1.92 42.44
C VAL A 47 -3.24 -3.41 42.53
N LEU A 48 -2.66 -4.25 41.65
CA LEU A 48 -2.87 -5.70 41.67
C LEU A 48 -2.29 -6.37 42.93
N ALA A 49 -1.22 -5.84 43.51
CA ALA A 49 -0.62 -6.35 44.75
C ALA A 49 -1.39 -5.97 46.03
N LEU A 50 -2.34 -5.02 45.97
CA LEU A 50 -3.05 -4.48 47.14
C LEU A 50 -4.53 -4.92 47.26
N VAL A 51 -5.02 -5.77 46.34
CA VAL A 51 -6.37 -6.34 46.42
C VAL A 51 -6.35 -7.72 47.10
N PRO A 52 -6.90 -7.88 48.32
CA PRO A 52 -6.99 -9.20 48.95
C PRO A 52 -8.07 -10.07 48.26
N PRO A 53 -7.86 -11.40 48.14
CA PRO A 53 -8.77 -12.25 47.39
C PRO A 53 -10.02 -12.70 48.20
N GLY A 54 -11.21 -12.35 47.72
CA GLY A 54 -12.46 -13.04 48.06
C GLY A 54 -13.63 -12.14 48.51
N GLY A 55 -14.86 -12.63 48.30
CA GLY A 55 -16.09 -12.03 48.83
C GLY A 55 -17.19 -11.81 47.78
N SER A 56 -18.09 -12.79 47.63
CA SER A 56 -19.34 -12.61 46.89
C SER A 56 -20.42 -12.00 47.79
N GLY A 57 -21.13 -10.97 47.32
CA GLY A 57 -22.16 -10.30 48.12
C GLY A 57 -23.07 -9.37 47.33
N ARG A 58 -24.38 -9.46 47.56
CA ARG A 58 -25.38 -8.48 47.09
C ARG A 58 -25.41 -7.28 48.04
N GLY A 59 -25.38 -6.06 47.51
CA GLY A 59 -25.59 -4.82 48.26
C GLY A 59 -26.38 -3.79 47.44
N ARG A 60 -27.11 -2.90 48.12
CA ARG A 60 -27.98 -1.86 47.53
C ARG A 60 -27.95 -0.65 48.47
N LEU A 61 -28.42 0.52 47.99
CA LEU A 61 -28.54 1.81 48.70
C LEU A 61 -27.21 2.58 48.86
N VAL A 62 -27.16 3.90 49.06
CA VAL A 62 -27.88 5.09 48.51
C VAL A 62 -27.25 6.35 49.14
N GLY A 63 -27.19 7.48 48.41
CA GLY A 63 -27.32 8.82 49.00
C GLY A 63 -26.06 9.68 49.23
N ALA A 64 -26.20 10.96 48.84
CA ALA A 64 -25.36 12.14 49.14
C ALA A 64 -23.87 12.13 48.70
N GLY A 65 -23.24 13.25 48.29
CA GLY A 65 -23.78 14.57 47.92
C GLY A 65 -23.45 15.72 48.87
N SER A 66 -22.34 16.42 48.63
CA SER A 66 -22.11 17.81 49.08
C SER A 66 -21.03 18.51 48.24
N SER A 67 -21.10 19.84 48.20
CA SER A 67 -20.24 20.75 47.44
C SER A 67 -18.99 21.19 48.22
N GLY A 68 -17.90 21.53 47.53
CA GLY A 68 -16.74 22.22 48.11
C GLY A 68 -15.88 22.95 47.08
N THR A 69 -15.80 24.29 47.16
CA THR A 69 -15.03 25.16 46.25
C THR A 69 -13.72 25.64 46.87
N GLY A 70 -12.62 25.73 46.11
CA GLY A 70 -11.35 26.31 46.61
C GLY A 70 -10.31 26.65 45.53
N GLN A 71 -10.08 27.93 45.30
CA GLN A 71 -9.02 28.60 44.49
C GLN A 71 -8.79 30.02 45.09
N PRO A 72 -7.80 30.85 44.67
CA PRO A 72 -6.74 30.69 43.66
C PRO A 72 -5.37 30.40 44.36
N ALA A 73 -4.16 30.89 44.07
CA ALA A 73 -3.52 31.86 43.14
C ALA A 73 -2.00 31.57 43.04
N GLY A 74 -1.17 32.14 42.16
CA GLY A 74 -1.41 33.00 40.99
C GLY A 74 -0.15 33.82 40.57
N GLY A 75 -0.13 34.34 39.33
CA GLY A 75 0.93 35.23 38.78
C GLY A 75 2.10 34.50 38.08
N THR A 76 2.75 35.04 37.03
CA THR A 76 2.57 36.31 36.29
C THR A 76 2.93 36.24 34.78
N GLY A 77 2.32 37.13 33.98
CA GLY A 77 2.84 37.95 32.85
C GLY A 77 3.67 37.33 31.71
N ALA A 78 3.27 37.34 30.43
CA ALA A 78 2.97 38.47 29.50
C ALA A 78 4.23 39.31 29.14
N THR A 79 4.56 39.69 27.89
CA THR A 79 3.96 39.60 26.52
C THR A 79 5.07 39.19 25.50
N SER A 80 4.99 39.16 24.16
CA SER A 80 4.02 39.55 23.09
C SER A 80 4.13 38.53 21.91
N GLY A 81 3.91 38.73 20.59
CA GLY A 81 3.60 39.88 19.71
C GLY A 81 3.71 39.46 18.21
N ALA A 82 3.18 40.22 17.23
CA ALA A 82 3.21 39.83 15.80
C ALA A 82 3.04 41.00 14.79
N GLY A 83 3.43 40.76 13.51
CA GLY A 83 3.19 41.62 12.33
C GLY A 83 4.44 42.32 11.76
N GLY A 84 4.57 42.57 10.45
CA GLY A 84 3.75 42.12 9.32
C GLY A 84 4.02 42.85 7.98
N SER A 85 3.58 42.23 6.87
CA SER A 85 3.32 42.82 5.54
C SER A 85 4.47 43.22 4.59
N GLY A 86 4.27 42.92 3.30
CA GLY A 86 5.03 43.42 2.15
C GLY A 86 4.44 42.88 0.84
N VAL A 87 3.91 43.74 -0.03
CA VAL A 87 3.25 43.37 -1.30
C VAL A 87 4.01 43.99 -2.47
N GLY A 88 4.21 43.23 -3.55
CA GLY A 88 4.73 43.73 -4.82
C GLY A 88 4.39 42.76 -5.94
N GLY A 89 3.80 43.27 -7.03
CA GLY A 89 3.42 42.46 -8.19
C GLY A 89 3.79 43.14 -9.50
N SER A 90 4.10 42.33 -10.50
CA SER A 90 4.21 42.71 -11.92
C SER A 90 4.15 41.42 -12.73
N GLY A 91 3.56 41.46 -13.92
CA GLY A 91 3.49 40.29 -14.80
C GLY A 91 3.60 40.69 -16.26
N SER A 92 3.79 39.70 -17.13
CA SER A 92 3.65 39.86 -18.57
C SER A 92 3.55 38.51 -19.30
N THR A 93 2.80 38.50 -20.40
CA THR A 93 2.94 37.66 -21.60
C THR A 93 3.21 36.15 -21.44
N GLY A 94 2.25 35.33 -21.88
CA GLY A 94 2.49 33.89 -22.13
C GLY A 94 3.23 33.63 -23.44
N SER A 95 3.66 32.38 -23.62
CA SER A 95 4.23 31.85 -24.86
C SER A 95 3.77 30.41 -25.09
N THR A 96 3.42 30.08 -26.32
CA THR A 96 3.08 28.72 -26.76
C THR A 96 4.27 28.06 -27.45
N GLY A 97 4.71 26.89 -26.98
CA GLY A 97 5.61 26.05 -27.78
C GLY A 97 6.37 24.98 -27.02
N GLY A 98 6.55 23.82 -27.67
CA GLY A 98 7.57 22.82 -27.31
C GLY A 98 7.17 21.84 -26.21
N ALA A 99 6.70 20.65 -26.60
CA ALA A 99 6.92 19.47 -25.78
C ALA A 99 8.44 19.19 -25.75
N ALA A 100 9.06 19.24 -24.58
CA ALA A 100 10.47 18.95 -24.43
C ALA A 100 10.68 17.42 -24.50
N SER A 101 11.35 16.95 -25.56
CA SER A 101 11.85 15.57 -25.60
C SER A 101 12.74 15.29 -24.40
N PRO A 102 12.67 14.10 -23.77
CA PRO A 102 13.62 13.71 -22.75
C PRO A 102 15.05 13.83 -23.28
N ALA A 103 15.90 14.59 -22.59
CA ALA A 103 17.31 14.67 -22.92
C ALA A 103 17.95 13.31 -22.64
N GLY A 104 18.32 12.60 -23.71
CA GLY A 104 18.97 11.31 -23.60
C GLY A 104 20.30 11.44 -22.86
N VAL A 105 20.39 10.85 -21.67
CA VAL A 105 21.69 10.53 -21.08
C VAL A 105 22.43 9.62 -22.06
N GLY A 106 23.67 9.98 -22.38
CA GLY A 106 24.46 9.25 -23.38
C GLY A 106 24.72 7.83 -22.91
N GLY A 107 24.07 6.85 -23.55
CA GLY A 107 24.22 5.45 -23.19
C GLY A 107 25.67 4.97 -23.27
N GLY A 108 25.99 3.94 -22.48
CA GLY A 108 27.34 3.36 -22.38
C GLY A 108 28.03 3.21 -23.74
N SER A 109 29.32 3.59 -23.83
CA SER A 109 29.98 3.86 -25.11
C SER A 109 29.94 2.66 -26.08
N GLY A 110 29.07 2.75 -27.09
CA GLY A 110 28.85 1.71 -28.09
C GLY A 110 27.47 1.04 -28.03
N ILE A 111 26.59 1.40 -27.09
CA ILE A 111 25.18 0.98 -27.12
C ILE A 111 24.49 1.57 -28.36
N THR A 112 23.71 0.75 -29.06
CA THR A 112 22.92 1.19 -30.22
C THR A 112 21.59 1.77 -29.74
N PRO A 113 21.21 3.02 -30.12
CA PRO A 113 19.92 3.59 -29.73
C PRO A 113 18.74 2.73 -30.20
N ALA A 114 17.68 2.66 -29.38
CA ALA A 114 16.39 2.12 -29.80
C ALA A 114 15.65 3.10 -30.72
N ALA A 115 14.62 2.61 -31.42
CA ALA A 115 13.65 3.47 -32.08
C ALA A 115 12.80 4.20 -31.03
N ALA A 116 12.29 5.40 -31.35
CA ALA A 116 11.41 6.12 -30.42
C ALA A 116 10.05 5.37 -30.27
N PRO A 117 9.42 5.35 -29.08
CA PRO A 117 8.13 4.70 -28.90
C PRO A 117 7.05 5.23 -29.86
N GLY A 118 6.32 4.32 -30.51
CA GLY A 118 5.36 4.65 -31.58
C GLY A 118 5.98 4.82 -32.97
N SER A 119 7.28 4.53 -33.15
CA SER A 119 7.92 4.48 -34.48
C SER A 119 7.31 3.41 -35.38
N ALA A 120 7.28 3.66 -36.69
CA ALA A 120 6.80 2.70 -37.66
C ALA A 120 7.73 1.48 -37.81
N GLY A 121 7.16 0.28 -37.86
CA GLY A 121 7.90 -0.96 -38.08
C GLY A 121 7.14 -2.19 -37.59
N THR A 122 7.84 -3.25 -37.18
CA THR A 122 7.23 -4.46 -36.62
C THR A 122 7.93 -4.86 -35.33
N ALA A 123 7.19 -5.00 -34.23
CA ALA A 123 7.69 -5.44 -32.93
C ALA A 123 8.10 -6.92 -32.92
N VAL A 124 8.83 -7.36 -31.89
CA VAL A 124 9.16 -8.78 -31.64
C VAL A 124 7.94 -9.71 -31.59
N SER A 125 6.76 -9.16 -31.27
CA SER A 125 5.47 -9.83 -31.24
C SER A 125 4.81 -10.02 -32.61
N GLY A 126 5.38 -9.45 -33.68
CA GLY A 126 4.75 -9.34 -35.00
C GLY A 126 3.74 -8.19 -35.15
N VAL A 127 3.52 -7.40 -34.10
CA VAL A 127 2.64 -6.21 -34.14
C VAL A 127 3.26 -5.12 -35.03
N HIS A 128 2.49 -4.58 -35.97
CA HIS A 128 2.92 -3.43 -36.76
C HIS A 128 2.82 -2.15 -35.93
N CYS A 129 3.98 -1.61 -35.54
CA CYS A 129 4.08 -0.39 -34.76
C CYS A 129 3.82 0.87 -35.58
N GLY A 130 3.35 1.91 -34.90
CA GLY A 130 3.09 3.24 -35.45
C GLY A 130 2.38 4.13 -34.43
N PRO A 131 2.04 5.38 -34.79
CA PRO A 131 1.39 6.32 -33.89
C PRO A 131 0.10 5.77 -33.28
N GLY A 132 0.01 5.78 -31.96
CA GLY A 132 -1.16 5.28 -31.20
C GLY A 132 -1.27 3.76 -31.05
N VAL A 133 -0.36 2.97 -31.63
CA VAL A 133 -0.33 1.51 -31.43
C VAL A 133 0.37 1.17 -30.12
N ARG A 134 -0.23 0.33 -29.27
CA ARG A 134 0.41 -0.24 -28.07
C ARG A 134 1.21 -1.49 -28.41
N GLN A 135 2.30 -1.73 -27.67
CA GLN A 135 3.17 -2.92 -27.78
C GLN A 135 2.36 -4.23 -27.74
N VAL A 136 1.35 -4.26 -26.87
CA VAL A 136 0.36 -5.32 -26.74
C VAL A 136 -1.01 -4.71 -27.09
N PRO A 137 -1.48 -4.81 -28.36
CA PRO A 137 -2.67 -4.07 -28.82
C PRO A 137 -3.99 -4.42 -28.13
N TRP A 138 -4.02 -5.49 -27.34
CA TRP A 138 -5.18 -5.93 -26.56
C TRP A 138 -5.08 -5.59 -25.06
N SER A 139 -3.97 -5.00 -24.62
CA SER A 139 -3.79 -4.54 -23.25
C SER A 139 -4.20 -3.08 -23.13
N ALA A 140 -4.91 -2.72 -22.05
CA ALA A 140 -5.13 -1.33 -21.68
C ALA A 140 -3.83 -0.62 -21.25
N TYR A 141 -2.86 -1.39 -20.75
CA TYR A 141 -1.73 -0.91 -19.96
C TYR A 141 -0.39 -0.87 -20.69
N ALA A 142 -0.18 -1.70 -21.71
CA ALA A 142 1.10 -1.81 -22.40
C ALA A 142 1.58 -0.47 -23.01
N PRO A 143 2.90 -0.22 -23.08
CA PRO A 143 3.48 1.03 -23.62
C PRO A 143 3.17 1.19 -25.12
N TRP A 144 3.57 2.32 -25.69
CA TRP A 144 3.58 2.49 -27.14
C TRP A 144 4.47 1.44 -27.81
N CYS A 145 4.07 1.01 -29.00
CA CYS A 145 4.75 -0.06 -29.74
C CYS A 145 6.14 0.39 -30.22
N GLU A 146 7.14 -0.44 -30.00
CA GLU A 146 8.50 -0.27 -30.53
C GLU A 146 8.84 -1.38 -31.53
N PRO A 147 9.41 -1.05 -32.70
CA PRO A 147 9.86 -2.05 -33.67
C PRO A 147 11.05 -2.84 -33.13
N ALA A 148 11.17 -4.11 -33.56
CA ALA A 148 12.12 -5.06 -33.04
C ALA A 148 13.57 -4.54 -33.05
N TYR A 149 14.22 -4.59 -31.89
CA TYR A 149 15.54 -4.02 -31.68
C TYR A 149 16.66 -4.83 -32.33
N HIS A 150 17.54 -4.14 -33.06
CA HIS A 150 18.72 -4.71 -33.70
C HIS A 150 19.94 -3.83 -33.40
N GLY A 151 20.78 -4.26 -32.46
CA GLY A 151 21.96 -3.48 -32.05
C GLY A 151 22.69 -4.05 -30.84
N ASN A 152 23.71 -3.32 -30.37
CA ASN A 152 24.40 -3.63 -29.13
C ASN A 152 23.64 -3.08 -27.93
N ASN A 153 23.11 -3.96 -27.07
CA ASN A 153 22.38 -3.61 -25.85
C ASN A 153 23.27 -3.28 -24.65
N GLY A 154 24.60 -3.23 -24.81
CA GLY A 154 25.54 -2.92 -23.72
C GLY A 154 25.91 -4.11 -22.82
N GLY A 155 25.27 -5.27 -22.98
CA GLY A 155 25.60 -6.45 -22.20
C GLY A 155 25.10 -6.35 -20.76
N ALA A 156 26.03 -6.49 -19.80
CA ALA A 156 25.75 -6.39 -18.37
C ALA A 156 25.81 -4.92 -17.90
N THR A 157 24.71 -4.20 -18.13
CA THR A 157 24.56 -2.76 -17.85
C THR A 157 24.34 -2.46 -16.37
N SER A 158 23.82 -3.42 -15.59
CA SER A 158 23.69 -3.33 -14.13
C SER A 158 23.75 -4.71 -13.46
N ALA A 159 23.70 -4.75 -12.13
CA ALA A 159 23.41 -5.97 -11.39
C ALA A 159 22.12 -6.66 -11.92
N GLY A 160 22.12 -7.99 -11.94
CA GLY A 160 21.02 -8.83 -12.43
C GLY A 160 20.72 -8.79 -13.93
N VAL A 161 21.39 -7.93 -14.70
CA VAL A 161 21.24 -7.78 -16.15
C VAL A 161 22.45 -8.38 -16.88
N THR A 162 22.21 -9.08 -17.98
CA THR A 162 23.24 -9.54 -18.92
C THR A 162 22.86 -9.15 -20.34
N GLY A 163 23.71 -9.48 -21.33
CA GLY A 163 23.39 -9.25 -22.74
C GLY A 163 22.18 -10.05 -23.26
N SER A 164 21.68 -11.03 -22.50
CA SER A 164 20.52 -11.87 -22.90
C SER A 164 19.48 -12.10 -21.81
N THR A 165 19.72 -11.72 -20.55
CA THR A 165 18.81 -11.97 -19.43
C THR A 165 18.59 -10.75 -18.53
N ILE A 166 17.39 -10.67 -17.96
CA ILE A 166 17.03 -9.76 -16.85
C ILE A 166 16.52 -10.67 -15.72
N THR A 167 17.15 -10.64 -14.55
CA THR A 167 16.75 -11.51 -13.44
C THR A 167 15.72 -10.82 -12.57
N LEU A 168 14.56 -11.45 -12.36
CA LEU A 168 13.63 -11.11 -11.29
C LEU A 168 13.73 -12.15 -10.18
N THR A 169 13.60 -11.75 -8.92
CA THR A 169 13.48 -12.67 -7.77
C THR A 169 12.05 -12.70 -7.22
N TYR A 170 11.73 -13.76 -6.48
CA TYR A 170 10.50 -13.88 -5.69
C TYR A 170 10.81 -14.65 -4.40
N ARG A 171 10.61 -14.04 -3.24
CA ARG A 171 10.69 -14.67 -1.93
C ARG A 171 9.40 -15.44 -1.65
N ILE A 172 9.51 -16.77 -1.60
CA ILE A 172 8.49 -17.64 -1.02
C ILE A 172 8.69 -17.55 0.50
N ALA A 173 7.81 -16.85 1.21
CA ALA A 173 7.87 -16.75 2.67
C ALA A 173 6.90 -17.73 3.35
N ASP A 174 7.06 -17.92 4.67
CA ASP A 174 6.08 -18.58 5.53
C ASP A 174 6.03 -17.86 6.89
N SER A 175 5.10 -18.24 7.76
CA SER A 175 4.96 -17.70 9.11
C SER A 175 4.28 -18.72 10.02
N GLY A 176 4.67 -18.71 11.31
CA GLY A 176 3.94 -19.46 12.34
C GLY A 176 2.46 -19.06 12.46
N GLU A 177 2.14 -17.79 12.17
CA GLU A 177 0.78 -17.25 12.21
C GLU A 177 -0.03 -17.53 10.93
N SER A 178 0.61 -17.82 9.78
CA SER A 178 -0.03 -18.07 8.47
C SER A 178 -1.25 -19.00 8.57
N LYS A 179 -1.11 -20.11 9.30
CA LYS A 179 -2.16 -21.12 9.44
C LYS A 179 -3.42 -20.60 10.12
N ALA A 180 -3.28 -19.71 11.11
CA ALA A 180 -4.41 -19.10 11.81
C ALA A 180 -5.08 -18.01 10.95
N VAL A 181 -4.27 -17.23 10.21
CA VAL A 181 -4.75 -16.26 9.22
C VAL A 181 -5.57 -16.96 8.12
N PHE A 182 -5.07 -18.05 7.54
CA PHE A 182 -5.80 -18.82 6.53
C PHE A 182 -7.06 -19.50 7.11
N ALA A 183 -7.03 -19.94 8.36
CA ALA A 183 -8.21 -20.49 9.03
C ALA A 183 -9.32 -19.43 9.23
N ALA A 184 -8.97 -18.18 9.50
CA ALA A 184 -9.92 -17.06 9.59
C ALA A 184 -10.45 -16.63 8.21
N ALA A 185 -9.58 -16.50 7.21
CA ALA A 185 -9.93 -16.14 5.83
C ALA A 185 -10.65 -17.27 5.06
N GLY A 186 -10.61 -18.51 5.57
CA GLY A 186 -11.18 -19.68 4.92
C GLY A 186 -10.69 -19.84 3.48
N GLN A 187 -11.60 -20.14 2.56
CA GLN A 187 -11.26 -20.34 1.15
C GLN A 187 -10.69 -19.08 0.46
N ALA A 188 -10.87 -17.88 1.04
CA ALA A 188 -10.31 -16.65 0.50
C ALA A 188 -8.81 -16.48 0.82
N GLY A 189 -8.29 -17.19 1.83
CA GLY A 189 -6.88 -17.19 2.23
C GLY A 189 -6.03 -18.29 1.59
N ASN A 190 -6.60 -19.14 0.73
CA ASN A 190 -5.93 -20.33 0.18
C ASN A 190 -4.90 -20.04 -0.93
N ALA A 191 -4.54 -18.78 -1.20
CA ALA A 191 -3.54 -18.42 -2.20
C ALA A 191 -2.14 -18.45 -1.58
N THR A 192 -1.23 -19.23 -2.16
CA THR A 192 0.15 -19.40 -1.69
C THR A 192 1.16 -18.77 -2.65
N ASP A 193 2.32 -18.37 -2.12
CA ASP A 193 3.46 -17.89 -2.91
C ASP A 193 3.87 -18.87 -4.03
N GLN A 194 3.70 -20.18 -3.84
CA GLN A 194 3.96 -21.19 -4.87
C GLN A 194 3.00 -21.09 -6.06
N GLN A 195 1.72 -20.77 -5.82
CA GLN A 195 0.74 -20.57 -6.89
C GLN A 195 0.96 -19.23 -7.60
N TYR A 196 1.25 -18.15 -6.87
CA TYR A 196 1.63 -16.87 -7.46
C TYR A 196 2.88 -17.02 -8.36
N VAL A 197 3.90 -17.75 -7.91
CA VAL A 197 5.10 -18.08 -8.72
C VAL A 197 4.76 -18.90 -9.97
N GLN A 198 3.87 -19.90 -9.88
CA GLN A 198 3.45 -20.72 -11.03
C GLN A 198 2.73 -19.87 -12.10
N ASP A 199 1.84 -18.97 -11.68
CA ASP A 199 1.13 -18.08 -12.59
C ASP A 199 2.05 -16.98 -13.15
N MET A 200 2.96 -16.44 -12.33
CA MET A 200 4.01 -15.53 -12.79
C MET A 200 4.93 -16.15 -13.85
N GLN A 201 5.39 -17.39 -13.65
CA GLN A 201 6.21 -18.09 -14.66
C GLN A 201 5.46 -18.23 -15.99
N THR A 202 4.15 -18.48 -15.93
CA THR A 202 3.27 -18.53 -17.11
C THR A 202 3.19 -17.16 -17.80
N TYR A 203 2.96 -16.08 -17.05
CA TYR A 203 2.93 -14.72 -17.60
C TYR A 203 4.27 -14.25 -18.17
N VAL A 204 5.39 -14.43 -17.45
CA VAL A 204 6.76 -14.13 -17.93
C VAL A 204 7.01 -14.80 -19.28
N GLY A 205 6.57 -16.06 -19.44
CA GLY A 205 6.68 -16.80 -20.70
C GLY A 205 5.99 -16.12 -21.89
N LEU A 206 4.85 -15.45 -21.68
CA LEU A 206 4.18 -14.65 -22.73
C LEU A 206 4.82 -13.26 -22.87
N LEU A 207 5.05 -12.55 -21.77
CA LEU A 207 5.53 -11.16 -21.79
C LEU A 207 6.89 -11.04 -22.49
N ASN A 208 7.78 -12.02 -22.30
CA ASN A 208 9.04 -12.19 -23.04
C ASN A 208 8.90 -12.35 -24.57
N ARG A 209 7.69 -12.62 -25.08
CA ARG A 209 7.35 -12.71 -26.52
C ARG A 209 6.50 -11.53 -27.00
N GLN A 210 6.26 -10.55 -26.14
CA GLN A 210 5.36 -9.42 -26.42
C GLN A 210 6.07 -8.08 -26.30
N TYR A 211 6.87 -7.90 -25.25
CA TYR A 211 7.61 -6.67 -24.97
C TYR A 211 8.95 -6.62 -25.68
N GLU A 212 9.38 -5.43 -26.08
CA GLU A 212 10.76 -5.22 -26.48
C GLU A 212 11.64 -5.16 -25.21
N LEU A 213 12.67 -6.00 -25.17
CA LEU A 213 13.61 -6.13 -24.05
C LEU A 213 15.07 -6.00 -24.54
N TYR A 214 15.25 -5.49 -25.76
CA TYR A 214 16.51 -5.15 -26.40
C TYR A 214 17.44 -6.37 -26.51
N GLY A 215 16.87 -7.48 -27.00
CA GLY A 215 17.56 -8.78 -27.13
C GLY A 215 17.69 -9.59 -25.84
N ARG A 216 17.12 -9.12 -24.72
CA ARG A 216 17.08 -9.85 -23.44
C ARG A 216 15.74 -10.59 -23.25
N HIS A 217 15.68 -11.44 -22.23
CA HIS A 217 14.42 -11.99 -21.70
C HIS A 217 14.45 -12.01 -20.16
N VAL A 218 13.28 -11.90 -19.54
CA VAL A 218 13.14 -12.01 -18.09
C VAL A 218 13.23 -13.46 -17.64
N VAL A 219 13.98 -13.70 -16.56
CA VAL A 219 14.08 -14.99 -15.85
C VAL A 219 13.65 -14.77 -14.40
N LEU A 220 12.58 -15.44 -13.97
CA LEU A 220 12.11 -15.41 -12.58
C LEU A 220 12.82 -16.50 -11.75
N LYS A 221 13.47 -16.08 -10.66
CA LYS A 221 14.14 -16.94 -9.67
C LYS A 221 13.37 -16.92 -8.35
N PRO A 222 12.41 -17.83 -8.14
CA PRO A 222 11.83 -18.03 -6.81
C PRO A 222 12.88 -18.61 -5.87
N TYR A 223 12.85 -18.20 -4.61
CA TYR A 223 13.68 -18.77 -3.54
C TYR A 223 12.88 -18.88 -2.24
N GLN A 224 13.29 -19.81 -1.38
CA GLN A 224 12.69 -19.95 -0.05
C GLN A 224 13.31 -18.89 0.88
N GLY A 225 12.48 -17.99 1.40
CA GLY A 225 12.86 -17.09 2.48
C GLY A 225 13.02 -17.84 3.80
N GLN A 226 13.87 -17.31 4.67
CA GLN A 226 14.16 -17.86 6.00
C GLN A 226 13.42 -17.12 7.13
N SER A 227 12.85 -15.95 6.85
CA SER A 227 12.15 -15.10 7.81
C SER A 227 10.69 -15.49 8.04
N ASP A 228 10.14 -15.14 9.21
CA ASP A 228 8.69 -15.09 9.43
C ASP A 228 8.11 -13.72 9.06
N TRP A 229 7.35 -13.65 7.96
CA TRP A 229 6.88 -12.36 7.40
C TRP A 229 5.80 -11.65 8.24
N LEU A 230 5.02 -12.37 9.05
CA LEU A 230 4.09 -11.72 9.99
C LEU A 230 4.81 -11.21 11.24
N GLN A 231 5.95 -11.82 11.60
CA GLN A 231 6.85 -11.25 12.61
C GLN A 231 7.56 -9.99 12.09
N GLU A 232 7.99 -9.94 10.83
CA GLU A 232 8.57 -8.74 10.20
C GLU A 232 7.62 -7.53 10.28
N ASP A 233 6.35 -7.69 9.92
CA ASP A 233 5.34 -6.61 10.00
C ASP A 233 5.01 -6.20 11.45
N GLN A 234 5.25 -7.08 12.43
CA GLN A 234 5.22 -6.79 13.87
C GLN A 234 6.55 -6.18 14.40
N GLY A 235 7.51 -5.86 13.53
CA GLY A 235 8.82 -5.29 13.89
C GLY A 235 9.79 -6.28 14.52
N GLN A 236 9.55 -7.57 14.35
CA GLN A 236 10.37 -8.71 14.78
C GLN A 236 11.11 -9.30 13.56
N ASP A 237 11.93 -10.34 13.76
CA ASP A 237 12.73 -11.04 12.73
C ASP A 237 13.40 -10.20 11.62
N LEU A 238 13.77 -8.96 11.93
CA LEU A 238 14.40 -8.02 10.97
C LEU A 238 15.75 -8.54 10.43
N SER A 239 16.40 -9.47 11.15
CA SER A 239 17.59 -10.18 10.67
C SER A 239 17.28 -11.22 9.58
N GLY A 240 16.10 -11.85 9.62
CA GLY A 240 15.63 -12.72 8.55
C GLY A 240 15.35 -11.91 7.28
N ALA A 241 14.63 -10.79 7.40
CA ALA A 241 14.37 -9.85 6.31
C ALA A 241 15.64 -9.46 5.55
N GLN A 242 16.67 -9.01 6.30
CA GLN A 242 17.95 -8.61 5.73
C GLN A 242 18.71 -9.77 5.08
N ALA A 243 18.68 -10.97 5.68
CA ALA A 243 19.32 -12.16 5.11
C ALA A 243 18.61 -12.65 3.83
N ASP A 244 17.29 -12.48 3.75
CA ASP A 244 16.53 -12.79 2.54
C ASP A 244 16.73 -11.74 1.44
N ALA A 245 16.84 -10.45 1.77
CA ALA A 245 17.19 -9.41 0.78
C ALA A 245 18.60 -9.64 0.19
N ALA A 246 19.57 -9.97 1.05
CA ALA A 246 20.90 -10.39 0.63
C ALA A 246 20.87 -11.65 -0.26
N THR A 247 19.94 -12.57 -0.01
CA THR A 247 19.75 -13.75 -0.86
C THR A 247 19.19 -13.39 -2.24
N ALA A 248 18.25 -12.45 -2.35
CA ALA A 248 17.78 -11.93 -3.64
C ALA A 248 18.91 -11.24 -4.44
N ARG A 249 19.73 -10.43 -3.77
CA ARG A 249 20.94 -9.80 -4.34
C ARG A 249 21.94 -10.84 -4.84
N ASP A 250 22.22 -11.88 -4.06
CA ASP A 250 23.24 -12.90 -4.38
C ASP A 250 22.76 -13.92 -5.42
N LEU A 251 21.44 -14.12 -5.56
CA LEU A 251 20.82 -14.74 -6.73
C LEU A 251 20.94 -13.87 -8.00
N GLY A 252 21.39 -12.62 -7.86
CA GLY A 252 21.55 -11.65 -8.91
C GLY A 252 20.23 -11.03 -9.35
N GLY A 253 19.32 -10.70 -8.44
CA GLY A 253 18.10 -9.95 -8.76
C GLY A 253 18.42 -8.55 -9.31
N PHE A 254 17.79 -8.15 -10.41
CA PHE A 254 17.69 -6.75 -10.84
C PHE A 254 16.52 -6.07 -10.10
N ALA A 255 15.41 -6.78 -10.01
CA ALA A 255 14.25 -6.40 -9.22
C ALA A 255 13.64 -7.63 -8.53
N ASP A 256 12.93 -7.40 -7.43
CA ASP A 256 12.13 -8.41 -6.74
C ASP A 256 10.63 -8.15 -6.96
N VAL A 257 9.89 -9.22 -7.22
CA VAL A 257 8.45 -9.21 -7.51
C VAL A 257 7.63 -10.08 -6.55
N SER A 258 8.13 -10.32 -5.34
CA SER A 258 7.33 -10.85 -4.22
C SER A 258 6.10 -9.95 -3.98
N ILE A 259 4.93 -10.52 -3.68
CA ILE A 259 3.70 -9.71 -3.50
C ILE A 259 3.39 -9.54 -2.01
N TYR A 260 2.55 -10.40 -1.44
CA TYR A 260 2.00 -10.21 -0.09
C TYR A 260 3.00 -10.53 1.03
N SER A 261 4.02 -11.32 0.72
CA SER A 261 5.18 -11.60 1.57
C SER A 261 6.28 -10.53 1.51
N ALA A 262 6.07 -9.42 0.79
CA ALA A 262 7.04 -8.32 0.64
C ALA A 262 6.85 -7.19 1.68
N THR A 263 7.17 -7.47 2.94
CA THR A 263 7.04 -6.53 4.07
C THR A 263 7.90 -5.27 3.92
N GLU A 264 7.68 -4.26 4.77
CA GLU A 264 8.50 -3.03 4.75
C GLU A 264 9.97 -3.27 5.07
N PRO A 265 10.37 -4.04 6.11
CA PRO A 265 11.76 -4.31 6.39
C PRO A 265 12.47 -4.97 5.21
N TYR A 266 11.87 -6.02 4.64
CA TYR A 266 12.40 -6.71 3.47
C TYR A 266 12.53 -5.79 2.25
N GLY A 267 11.51 -4.96 1.98
CA GLY A 267 11.55 -3.97 0.91
C GLY A 267 12.62 -2.89 1.10
N ALA A 268 12.88 -2.47 2.34
CA ALA A 268 13.91 -1.50 2.69
C ALA A 268 15.32 -2.09 2.59
N ASP A 269 15.53 -3.34 3.02
CA ASP A 269 16.81 -4.03 2.86
C ASP A 269 17.09 -4.35 1.38
N LEU A 270 16.10 -4.77 0.58
CA LEU A 270 16.24 -4.94 -0.88
C LEU A 270 16.76 -3.67 -1.56
N ALA A 271 16.14 -2.52 -1.27
CA ALA A 271 16.56 -1.23 -1.81
C ALA A 271 17.96 -0.81 -1.32
N THR A 272 18.34 -1.20 -0.10
CA THR A 272 19.68 -0.98 0.47
C THR A 272 20.74 -1.85 -0.23
N ASP A 273 20.37 -3.06 -0.62
CA ASP A 273 21.19 -4.00 -1.41
C ASP A 273 21.15 -3.73 -2.93
N HIS A 274 20.52 -2.64 -3.35
CA HIS A 274 20.36 -2.20 -4.74
C HIS A 274 19.57 -3.17 -5.64
N VAL A 275 18.68 -3.98 -5.06
CA VAL A 275 17.64 -4.72 -5.80
C VAL A 275 16.38 -3.85 -5.82
N ILE A 276 15.76 -3.67 -6.99
CA ILE A 276 14.54 -2.87 -7.09
C ILE A 276 13.38 -3.63 -6.43
N THR A 277 12.85 -3.16 -5.30
CA THR A 277 11.60 -3.71 -4.74
C THR A 277 10.39 -3.17 -5.50
N THR A 278 9.46 -4.08 -5.83
CA THR A 278 8.15 -3.75 -6.38
C THR A 278 6.98 -4.24 -5.53
N GLY A 279 7.27 -5.09 -4.53
CA GLY A 279 6.28 -5.82 -3.74
C GLY A 279 5.53 -4.97 -2.72
N THR A 280 6.29 -4.16 -1.98
CA THR A 280 5.91 -3.60 -0.68
C THR A 280 4.75 -2.60 -0.72
N VAL A 281 3.60 -3.02 -0.19
CA VAL A 281 2.30 -2.33 -0.31
C VAL A 281 2.05 -1.29 0.80
N ALA A 282 1.08 -0.39 0.54
CA ALA A 282 0.48 0.50 1.55
C ALA A 282 1.46 1.42 2.32
N LEU A 283 2.61 1.77 1.73
CA LEU A 283 3.55 2.74 2.29
C LEU A 283 3.29 4.17 1.78
N PRO A 284 3.81 5.22 2.44
CA PRO A 284 3.62 6.59 1.99
C PRO A 284 4.49 6.93 0.78
N GLN A 285 4.08 7.93 -0.01
CA GLN A 285 4.81 8.36 -1.23
C GLN A 285 6.28 8.71 -0.96
N SER A 286 6.58 9.24 0.24
CA SER A 286 7.95 9.58 0.64
C SER A 286 8.84 8.36 0.79
N TRP A 287 8.32 7.20 1.22
CA TRP A 287 9.12 5.98 1.43
C TRP A 287 9.78 5.50 0.13
N TYR A 288 8.99 5.49 -0.96
CA TYR A 288 9.47 5.15 -2.30
C TYR A 288 10.42 6.23 -2.85
N ALA A 289 10.09 7.50 -2.65
CA ALA A 289 10.91 8.63 -3.11
C ALA A 289 12.28 8.72 -2.40
N GLU A 290 12.35 8.39 -1.12
CA GLU A 290 13.58 8.30 -0.32
C GLU A 290 14.47 7.13 -0.74
N ARG A 291 13.88 6.07 -1.33
CA ARG A 291 14.56 4.86 -1.83
C ARG A 291 14.77 4.89 -3.34
N ALA A 292 14.52 6.01 -4.00
CA ALA A 292 14.74 6.19 -5.44
C ALA A 292 16.22 5.90 -5.82
N PRO A 293 16.50 5.12 -6.89
CA PRO A 293 15.59 4.57 -7.89
C PRO A 293 15.15 3.10 -7.66
N TYR A 294 15.14 2.60 -6.42
CA TYR A 294 15.00 1.16 -6.09
C TYR A 294 13.65 0.74 -5.49
N ALA A 295 12.64 1.61 -5.42
CA ALA A 295 11.37 1.29 -4.75
C ALA A 295 10.15 1.76 -5.56
N TYR A 296 9.24 0.83 -5.87
CA TYR A 296 7.99 1.06 -6.61
C TYR A 296 6.86 0.16 -6.08
N ASN A 297 5.64 0.34 -6.56
CA ASN A 297 4.56 -0.65 -6.45
C ASN A 297 3.53 -0.50 -7.57
N ALA A 298 2.83 -1.58 -7.95
CA ALA A 298 1.65 -1.49 -8.82
C ALA A 298 0.40 -0.96 -8.07
N ASN A 299 0.30 -1.27 -6.76
CA ASN A 299 -0.74 -0.75 -5.87
C ASN A 299 -0.52 0.71 -5.50
N ALA A 300 -1.60 1.40 -5.09
CA ALA A 300 -1.54 2.79 -4.66
C ALA A 300 -0.84 2.95 -3.29
N THR A 301 -0.16 4.08 -3.09
CA THR A 301 0.42 4.44 -1.80
C THR A 301 -0.65 4.74 -0.75
N ASN A 302 -0.33 4.60 0.54
CA ASN A 302 -1.24 5.02 1.60
C ASN A 302 -1.51 6.54 1.57
N THR A 303 -0.58 7.30 0.98
CA THR A 303 -0.77 8.72 0.67
C THR A 303 -1.94 8.88 -0.30
N SER A 304 -1.91 8.25 -1.48
CA SER A 304 -3.02 8.32 -2.45
C SER A 304 -4.34 7.80 -1.89
N PHE A 305 -4.34 6.75 -1.07
CA PHE A 305 -5.55 6.28 -0.38
C PHE A 305 -6.08 7.29 0.65
N ALA A 306 -5.21 7.96 1.41
CA ALA A 306 -5.60 9.00 2.36
C ALA A 306 -6.14 10.25 1.66
N GLU A 307 -5.54 10.66 0.54
CA GLU A 307 -6.05 11.77 -0.28
C GLU A 307 -7.45 11.44 -0.83
N TYR A 308 -7.60 10.29 -1.50
CA TYR A 308 -8.89 9.79 -2.00
C TYR A 308 -9.96 9.73 -0.90
N SER A 309 -9.64 9.05 0.21
CA SER A 309 -10.59 8.86 1.31
C SER A 309 -10.97 10.20 1.96
N SER A 310 -10.02 11.13 2.10
CA SER A 310 -10.30 12.46 2.63
C SER A 310 -11.22 13.26 1.71
N ASN A 311 -10.97 13.26 0.40
CA ASN A 311 -11.81 13.94 -0.59
C ASN A 311 -13.22 13.32 -0.62
N LEU A 312 -13.32 11.99 -0.62
CA LEU A 312 -14.57 11.26 -0.56
C LEU A 312 -15.38 11.63 0.69
N ILE A 313 -14.78 11.58 1.87
CA ILE A 313 -15.46 11.91 3.13
C ILE A 313 -15.84 13.40 3.18
N CYS A 314 -14.92 14.31 2.84
CA CYS A 314 -15.18 15.75 2.85
C CYS A 314 -16.33 16.16 1.92
N GLN A 315 -16.35 15.66 0.68
CA GLN A 315 -17.34 16.07 -0.32
C GLN A 315 -18.65 15.26 -0.25
N ARG A 316 -18.56 13.95 0.07
CA ARG A 316 -19.68 13.01 -0.07
C ARG A 316 -20.23 12.42 1.24
N ALA A 317 -19.63 12.73 2.40
CA ALA A 317 -20.10 12.20 3.70
C ALA A 317 -20.16 13.23 4.85
N SER A 318 -19.29 14.24 4.88
CA SER A 318 -19.21 15.22 5.96
C SER A 318 -20.50 16.05 6.09
N GLY A 319 -20.95 16.27 7.32
CA GLY A 319 -22.20 16.99 7.63
C GLY A 319 -23.50 16.27 7.22
N LEU A 320 -23.43 15.15 6.49
CA LEU A 320 -24.59 14.39 6.02
C LEU A 320 -25.03 13.33 7.04
N PRO A 321 -26.30 12.88 6.98
CA PRO A 321 -26.80 11.79 7.82
C PRO A 321 -26.23 10.41 7.43
N ALA A 322 -26.09 9.52 8.42
CA ALA A 322 -25.56 8.16 8.27
C ALA A 322 -26.61 7.18 7.70
N ILE A 323 -27.25 7.54 6.58
CA ILE A 323 -28.46 6.86 6.07
C ILE A 323 -28.25 5.39 5.68
N PHE A 324 -27.00 4.96 5.45
CA PHE A 324 -26.70 3.57 5.07
C PHE A 324 -26.50 2.65 6.29
N ALA A 325 -26.49 3.17 7.53
CA ALA A 325 -26.22 2.39 8.73
C ALA A 325 -27.23 1.24 8.95
N GLY A 326 -26.83 0.13 9.55
CA GLY A 326 -27.76 -0.94 9.94
C GLY A 326 -28.77 -0.47 11.00
N ASP A 327 -28.30 0.28 11.99
CA ASP A 327 -29.14 0.89 13.02
C ASP A 327 -29.96 2.06 12.46
N VAL A 328 -31.28 1.87 12.38
CA VAL A 328 -32.25 2.87 11.91
C VAL A 328 -32.19 4.17 12.73
N SER A 329 -31.79 4.13 13.99
CA SER A 329 -31.61 5.33 14.84
C SER A 329 -30.36 6.14 14.49
N MET A 330 -29.39 5.55 13.78
CA MET A 330 -28.25 6.28 13.23
C MET A 330 -28.59 6.99 11.91
N ARG A 331 -29.54 6.48 11.13
CA ARG A 331 -29.88 7.01 9.80
C ARG A 331 -30.37 8.46 9.77
N THR A 332 -30.86 8.98 10.89
CA THR A 332 -31.28 10.39 11.05
C THR A 332 -30.23 11.27 11.74
N ARG A 333 -29.12 10.69 12.22
CA ARG A 333 -28.02 11.40 12.86
C ARG A 333 -26.97 11.77 11.82
N GLN A 334 -26.35 12.96 11.96
CA GLN A 334 -25.17 13.32 11.18
C GLN A 334 -24.02 12.33 11.45
N ARG A 335 -23.21 12.07 10.43
CA ARG A 335 -22.12 11.10 10.50
C ARG A 335 -21.08 11.49 11.55
N VAL A 336 -20.77 10.53 12.42
CA VAL A 336 -19.68 10.57 13.38
C VAL A 336 -18.68 9.51 12.96
N PHE A 337 -17.48 9.93 12.53
CA PHE A 337 -16.48 9.03 11.97
C PHE A 337 -15.59 8.41 13.06
N GLY A 338 -15.37 7.09 12.98
CA GLY A 338 -14.34 6.39 13.73
C GLY A 338 -13.33 5.78 12.77
N LEU A 339 -12.04 5.73 13.13
CA LEU A 339 -10.96 5.22 12.27
C LEU A 339 -10.28 4.01 12.92
N ILE A 340 -10.10 2.94 12.14
CA ILE A 340 -9.34 1.75 12.51
C ILE A 340 -8.19 1.57 11.51
N VAL A 341 -6.97 1.41 12.02
CA VAL A 341 -5.72 1.32 11.25
C VAL A 341 -4.72 0.40 11.97
N PRO A 342 -3.87 -0.40 11.31
CA PRO A 342 -2.88 -1.19 12.02
C PRO A 342 -1.79 -0.31 12.67
N GLU A 343 -1.28 -0.76 13.82
CA GLU A 343 -0.21 -0.12 14.61
C GLU A 343 1.16 -0.32 13.96
N ASN A 344 1.37 0.30 12.80
CA ASN A 344 2.64 0.32 12.07
C ASN A 344 2.97 1.79 11.73
N PRO A 345 4.21 2.28 11.98
CA PRO A 345 4.58 3.69 11.77
C PRO A 345 4.25 4.24 10.37
N TYR A 346 4.33 3.41 9.33
CA TYR A 346 4.02 3.84 7.96
C TYR A 346 2.52 3.89 7.69
N TYR A 347 1.74 2.91 8.18
CA TYR A 347 0.28 2.91 8.05
C TYR A 347 -0.35 4.04 8.88
N SER A 348 0.15 4.28 10.10
CA SER A 348 -0.21 5.44 10.92
C SER A 348 0.03 6.77 10.19
N SER A 349 1.10 6.91 9.41
CA SER A 349 1.36 8.16 8.66
C SER A 349 0.29 8.49 7.60
N GLY A 350 -0.36 7.46 7.02
CA GLY A 350 -1.51 7.63 6.14
C GLY A 350 -2.76 8.07 6.90
N ALA A 351 -2.99 7.52 8.09
CA ALA A 351 -4.07 7.95 8.99
C ALA A 351 -3.88 9.40 9.48
N ASP A 352 -2.65 9.79 9.85
CA ASP A 352 -2.31 11.15 10.27
C ASP A 352 -2.56 12.17 9.14
N LEU A 353 -2.20 11.83 7.90
CA LEU A 353 -2.51 12.63 6.71
C LEU A 353 -4.02 12.72 6.45
N PHE A 354 -4.75 11.63 6.62
CA PHE A 354 -6.20 11.59 6.46
C PHE A 354 -6.91 12.48 7.48
N GLU A 355 -6.58 12.37 8.77
CA GLU A 355 -7.15 13.22 9.83
C GLU A 355 -6.81 14.71 9.61
N SER A 356 -5.56 15.00 9.22
CA SER A 356 -5.12 16.36 8.85
C SER A 356 -5.94 16.94 7.69
N ARG A 357 -6.28 16.14 6.67
CA ARG A 357 -7.11 16.55 5.53
C ARG A 357 -8.59 16.68 5.90
N LEU A 358 -9.13 15.84 6.78
CA LEU A 358 -10.50 16.01 7.31
C LEU A 358 -10.66 17.34 8.05
N HIS A 359 -9.70 17.71 8.90
CA HIS A 359 -9.76 18.98 9.62
C HIS A 359 -9.79 20.21 8.70
N GLN A 360 -9.18 20.13 7.52
CA GLN A 360 -9.22 21.22 6.52
C GLN A 360 -10.61 21.43 5.91
N CYS A 361 -11.48 20.40 5.90
CA CYS A 361 -12.87 20.50 5.48
C CYS A 361 -13.87 20.58 6.65
N GLY A 362 -13.39 20.82 7.87
CA GLY A 362 -14.21 20.92 9.08
C GLY A 362 -14.75 19.57 9.61
N ALA A 363 -14.29 18.44 9.06
CA ALA A 363 -14.56 17.11 9.57
C ALA A 363 -13.55 16.72 10.66
N SER A 364 -13.83 15.63 11.38
CA SER A 364 -12.91 15.01 12.34
C SER A 364 -13.22 13.54 12.53
N VAL A 365 -12.21 12.79 12.97
CA VAL A 365 -12.39 11.46 13.55
C VAL A 365 -12.72 11.65 15.04
N ALA A 366 -13.87 11.16 15.48
CA ALA A 366 -14.29 11.22 16.89
C ALA A 366 -13.56 10.18 17.75
N LYS A 367 -13.15 9.06 17.15
CA LYS A 367 -12.35 8.03 17.80
C LYS A 367 -11.49 7.27 16.79
N ARG A 368 -10.17 7.29 16.99
CA ARG A 368 -9.21 6.40 16.33
C ARG A 368 -8.83 5.22 17.25
N VAL A 369 -8.63 4.04 16.67
CA VAL A 369 -8.10 2.85 17.33
C VAL A 369 -7.05 2.22 16.42
N ASP A 370 -5.80 2.20 16.88
CA ASP A 370 -4.70 1.49 16.24
C ASP A 370 -4.64 0.06 16.81
N TYR A 371 -4.32 -0.95 15.99
CA TYR A 371 -4.33 -2.36 16.39
C TYR A 371 -3.11 -3.14 15.89
N ALA A 372 -2.57 -4.06 16.69
CA ALA A 372 -1.45 -4.89 16.32
C ALA A 372 -1.85 -5.96 15.28
N LEU A 373 -1.01 -6.16 14.25
CA LEU A 373 -1.13 -7.22 13.24
C LEU A 373 -0.75 -8.58 13.83
N ASN A 374 -1.59 -9.10 14.73
CA ASN A 374 -1.34 -10.31 15.49
C ASN A 374 -2.64 -11.12 15.64
N ILE A 375 -2.65 -12.36 15.14
CA ILE A 375 -3.88 -13.15 15.03
C ILE A 375 -4.38 -13.69 16.38
N GLU A 376 -3.46 -13.92 17.34
CA GLU A 376 -3.80 -14.44 18.67
C GLU A 376 -4.65 -13.45 19.49
N THR A 377 -4.38 -12.15 19.32
CA THR A 377 -5.07 -11.07 20.06
C THR A 377 -6.24 -10.44 19.31
N ALA A 378 -6.39 -10.69 18.00
CA ALA A 378 -7.32 -10.01 17.10
C ALA A 378 -8.77 -9.92 17.65
N THR A 379 -9.31 -11.01 18.20
CA THR A 379 -10.66 -11.03 18.81
C THR A 379 -10.80 -10.06 19.99
N GLN A 380 -9.80 -9.97 20.86
CA GLN A 380 -9.81 -9.06 22.01
C GLN A 380 -9.64 -7.60 21.56
N GLN A 381 -8.76 -7.36 20.57
CA GLN A 381 -8.56 -6.04 19.98
C GLN A 381 -9.85 -5.53 19.33
N ALA A 382 -10.52 -6.34 18.51
CA ALA A 382 -11.78 -6.01 17.85
C ALA A 382 -12.93 -5.73 18.84
N ALA A 383 -13.06 -6.55 19.90
CA ALA A 383 -14.04 -6.32 20.95
C ALA A 383 -13.84 -4.96 21.65
N SER A 384 -12.58 -4.62 21.96
CA SER A 384 -12.18 -3.33 22.52
C SER A 384 -12.41 -2.16 21.55
N ALA A 385 -12.10 -2.35 20.26
CA ALA A 385 -12.29 -1.34 19.22
C ALA A 385 -13.77 -0.99 19.05
N MET A 386 -14.65 -1.98 18.88
CA MET A 386 -16.09 -1.77 18.72
C MET A 386 -16.74 -1.12 19.95
N ALA A 387 -16.32 -1.51 21.16
CA ALA A 387 -16.79 -0.89 22.40
C ALA A 387 -16.40 0.60 22.47
N GLN A 388 -15.17 0.93 22.06
CA GLN A 388 -14.70 2.31 21.98
C GLN A 388 -15.44 3.13 20.91
N MET A 389 -15.68 2.57 19.72
CA MET A 389 -16.44 3.25 18.65
C MET A 389 -17.88 3.51 19.08
N LYS A 390 -18.57 2.50 19.65
CA LYS A 390 -19.94 2.64 20.16
C LYS A 390 -20.03 3.68 21.27
N SER A 391 -19.07 3.68 22.20
CA SER A 391 -18.99 4.64 23.31
C SER A 391 -18.76 6.08 22.83
N ALA A 392 -17.91 6.27 21.80
CA ALA A 392 -17.71 7.56 21.13
C ALA A 392 -18.89 8.00 20.24
N GLY A 393 -19.97 7.22 20.17
CA GLY A 393 -21.16 7.54 19.40
C GLY A 393 -20.96 7.48 17.88
N VAL A 394 -19.92 6.80 17.40
CA VAL A 394 -19.61 6.62 15.97
C VAL A 394 -20.81 6.03 15.23
N THR A 395 -21.03 6.50 14.00
CA THR A 395 -22.06 5.99 13.08
C THR A 395 -21.46 5.38 11.82
N THR A 396 -20.19 5.68 11.54
CA THR A 396 -19.52 5.38 10.28
C THR A 396 -18.08 4.98 10.59
N VAL A 397 -17.78 3.68 10.48
CA VAL A 397 -16.45 3.11 10.77
C VAL A 397 -15.64 3.09 9.48
N LEU A 398 -14.54 3.85 9.50
CA LEU A 398 -13.54 3.91 8.45
C LEU A 398 -12.48 2.85 8.76
N CYS A 399 -12.40 1.81 7.93
CA CYS A 399 -11.45 0.71 8.11
C CYS A 399 -10.29 0.86 7.11
N ALA A 400 -9.22 1.53 7.53
CA ALA A 400 -7.92 1.52 6.87
C ALA A 400 -7.18 0.22 7.21
N CYS A 401 -7.86 -0.90 6.99
CA CYS A 401 -7.57 -2.21 7.60
C CYS A 401 -7.01 -3.19 6.58
N ASP A 402 -6.19 -4.13 7.08
CA ASP A 402 -5.82 -5.36 6.38
C ASP A 402 -7.07 -6.24 6.07
N PRO A 403 -6.99 -7.27 5.21
CA PRO A 403 -8.14 -8.10 4.83
C PRO A 403 -8.72 -9.02 5.93
N ILE A 404 -8.06 -9.15 7.08
CA ILE A 404 -8.39 -10.08 8.16
C ILE A 404 -9.09 -9.36 9.32
N ALA A 405 -8.63 -8.16 9.71
CA ALA A 405 -9.22 -7.39 10.81
C ALA A 405 -10.75 -7.12 10.69
N PRO A 406 -11.34 -6.91 9.49
CA PRO A 406 -12.79 -6.75 9.34
C PRO A 406 -13.60 -8.01 9.73
N ILE A 407 -13.02 -9.21 9.67
CA ILE A 407 -13.65 -10.46 10.15
C ILE A 407 -13.99 -10.31 11.63
N PHE A 408 -13.00 -9.97 12.45
CA PHE A 408 -13.16 -9.82 13.90
C PHE A 408 -13.95 -8.56 14.27
N ASN A 409 -13.70 -7.43 13.58
CA ASN A 409 -14.41 -6.17 13.85
C ASN A 409 -15.91 -6.26 13.59
N THR A 410 -16.34 -6.89 12.48
CA THR A 410 -17.78 -7.05 12.19
C THR A 410 -18.46 -8.00 13.16
N GLN A 411 -17.83 -9.15 13.48
CA GLN A 411 -18.34 -10.08 14.50
C GLN A 411 -18.45 -9.42 15.89
N ALA A 412 -17.48 -8.61 16.29
CA ALA A 412 -17.51 -7.85 17.54
C ALA A 412 -18.60 -6.77 17.56
N ALA A 413 -18.92 -6.17 16.42
CA ALA A 413 -19.98 -5.18 16.28
C ALA A 413 -21.38 -5.82 16.48
N ASP A 414 -21.63 -6.98 15.87
CA ASP A 414 -22.87 -7.75 16.05
C ASP A 414 -23.04 -8.24 17.50
N GLN A 415 -22.00 -8.81 18.10
CA GLN A 415 -22.02 -9.25 19.51
C GLN A 415 -22.35 -8.11 20.48
N GLN A 416 -22.06 -6.87 20.10
CA GLN A 416 -22.34 -5.67 20.90
C GLN A 416 -23.64 -4.95 20.49
N GLY A 417 -24.38 -5.45 19.49
CA GLY A 417 -25.57 -4.78 18.96
C GLY A 417 -25.25 -3.36 18.46
N TYR A 418 -24.24 -3.24 17.62
CA TYR A 418 -23.71 -2.00 17.06
C TYR A 418 -23.63 -2.15 15.54
N HIS A 419 -24.47 -1.42 14.80
CA HIS A 419 -24.62 -1.60 13.35
C HIS A 419 -24.40 -0.26 12.60
N PRO A 420 -23.15 0.22 12.52
CA PRO A 420 -22.81 1.46 11.81
C PRO A 420 -22.86 1.29 10.28
N GLU A 421 -22.57 2.35 9.55
CA GLU A 421 -22.00 2.27 8.20
C GLU A 421 -20.54 1.83 8.27
N TRP A 422 -20.05 1.15 7.23
CA TRP A 422 -18.62 0.85 7.07
C TRP A 422 -18.09 1.48 5.77
N SER A 423 -16.85 1.94 5.78
CA SER A 423 -16.12 2.40 4.59
C SER A 423 -14.70 1.86 4.66
N ALA A 424 -14.32 0.97 3.75
CA ALA A 424 -13.11 0.16 3.88
C ALA A 424 -12.21 0.16 2.63
N LEU A 425 -11.00 -0.38 2.78
CA LEU A 425 -10.20 -0.82 1.64
C LEU A 425 -10.87 -2.02 0.96
N TRP A 426 -10.87 -2.03 -0.38
CA TRP A 426 -11.34 -3.16 -1.16
C TRP A 426 -10.30 -4.28 -1.19
N TRP A 427 -10.72 -5.48 -0.81
CA TRP A 427 -9.89 -6.70 -0.81
C TRP A 427 -10.52 -7.85 -1.64
N GLY A 428 -11.52 -7.53 -2.48
CA GLY A 428 -12.24 -8.49 -3.32
C GLY A 428 -13.41 -9.22 -2.64
N ASP A 429 -14.27 -9.82 -3.48
CA ASP A 429 -15.47 -10.52 -3.01
C ASP A 429 -15.23 -11.77 -2.13
N PRO A 430 -14.20 -12.61 -2.36
CA PRO A 430 -14.06 -13.86 -1.61
C PRO A 430 -13.86 -13.65 -0.10
N ILE A 431 -13.05 -12.66 0.28
CA ILE A 431 -12.76 -12.33 1.68
C ILE A 431 -13.91 -11.55 2.31
N ALA A 432 -14.59 -10.68 1.56
CA ALA A 432 -15.76 -9.93 2.01
C ALA A 432 -16.95 -10.82 2.44
N ARG A 433 -16.97 -12.09 2.02
CA ARG A 433 -17.93 -13.12 2.46
C ARG A 433 -17.59 -13.74 3.83
N GLN A 434 -16.38 -13.54 4.37
CA GLN A 434 -15.99 -14.02 5.70
C GLN A 434 -16.37 -13.03 6.82
N TYR A 435 -16.60 -11.77 6.46
CA TYR A 435 -17.10 -10.74 7.37
C TYR A 435 -18.57 -11.02 7.74
N ALA A 436 -19.04 -10.52 8.88
CA ALA A 436 -20.44 -10.71 9.27
C ALA A 436 -21.36 -9.97 8.27
N GLN A 437 -22.21 -10.71 7.56
CA GLN A 437 -22.92 -10.17 6.39
C GLN A 437 -23.99 -9.13 6.73
N ASP A 438 -24.58 -9.21 7.93
CA ASP A 438 -25.53 -8.22 8.44
C ASP A 438 -24.86 -6.88 8.79
N GLN A 439 -23.53 -6.87 9.04
CA GLN A 439 -22.71 -5.65 9.09
C GLN A 439 -22.29 -5.21 7.69
N TRP A 440 -21.78 -6.15 6.89
CA TRP A 440 -21.15 -5.80 5.61
C TRP A 440 -22.16 -5.36 4.55
N ALA A 441 -23.45 -5.70 4.68
CA ALA A 441 -24.56 -5.09 3.92
C ALA A 441 -24.64 -3.55 4.03
N HIS A 442 -23.92 -2.95 4.99
CA HIS A 442 -23.80 -1.51 5.23
C HIS A 442 -22.40 -0.96 4.89
N ALA A 443 -21.61 -1.70 4.11
CA ALA A 443 -20.23 -1.35 3.75
C ALA A 443 -20.08 -0.77 2.33
N SER A 444 -19.31 0.30 2.24
CA SER A 444 -18.67 0.77 1.00
C SER A 444 -17.17 0.44 0.97
N ALA A 445 -16.60 0.40 -0.23
CA ALA A 445 -15.20 0.02 -0.45
C ALA A 445 -14.50 0.86 -1.54
N SER A 446 -13.17 0.88 -1.52
CA SER A 446 -12.30 1.65 -2.44
C SER A 446 -12.13 1.08 -3.86
N ALA A 447 -13.01 0.18 -4.30
CA ALA A 447 -13.18 -0.22 -5.70
C ALA A 447 -14.62 -0.71 -5.93
N GLY A 448 -15.03 -0.75 -7.21
CA GLY A 448 -16.39 -1.07 -7.65
C GLY A 448 -16.67 -2.57 -7.79
N ALA A 449 -17.51 -2.92 -8.76
CA ALA A 449 -17.90 -4.30 -9.03
C ALA A 449 -16.76 -5.14 -9.63
N SER A 450 -16.50 -6.30 -9.06
CA SER A 450 -15.50 -7.25 -9.58
C SER A 450 -15.90 -7.78 -10.98
N PRO A 451 -15.07 -7.64 -12.03
CA PRO A 451 -15.37 -8.20 -13.34
C PRO A 451 -15.29 -9.74 -13.32
N ASN A 452 -15.91 -10.39 -14.30
CA ASN A 452 -15.76 -11.84 -14.48
C ASN A 452 -14.29 -12.20 -14.71
N ALA A 453 -13.71 -12.98 -13.79
CA ALA A 453 -12.29 -13.33 -13.79
C ALA A 453 -11.86 -13.93 -15.14
N LYS A 454 -12.70 -14.76 -15.77
CA LYS A 454 -12.41 -15.41 -17.06
C LYS A 454 -12.65 -14.55 -18.30
N ALA A 455 -13.13 -13.32 -18.11
CA ALA A 455 -13.22 -12.30 -19.15
C ALA A 455 -12.11 -11.24 -19.05
N THR A 456 -11.20 -11.36 -18.08
CA THR A 456 -10.15 -10.35 -17.79
C THR A 456 -8.98 -10.39 -18.78
N GLU A 457 -8.25 -9.26 -18.85
CA GLU A 457 -6.96 -9.15 -19.54
C GLU A 457 -5.93 -10.16 -19.01
N ALA A 458 -5.89 -10.37 -17.69
CA ALA A 458 -5.04 -11.36 -17.04
C ALA A 458 -5.36 -12.79 -17.49
N TYR A 459 -6.63 -13.19 -17.48
CA TYR A 459 -7.01 -14.54 -17.94
C TYR A 459 -6.72 -14.73 -19.44
N ARG A 460 -6.95 -13.69 -20.26
CA ARG A 460 -6.54 -13.70 -21.67
C ARG A 460 -5.03 -13.89 -21.82
N ALA A 461 -4.21 -13.18 -21.03
CA ALA A 461 -2.76 -13.35 -21.03
C ALA A 461 -2.36 -14.77 -20.61
N PHE A 462 -3.01 -15.34 -19.58
CA PHE A 462 -2.74 -16.71 -19.14
C PHE A 462 -3.05 -17.73 -20.25
N LYS A 463 -4.22 -17.64 -20.89
CA LYS A 463 -4.60 -18.57 -21.97
C LYS A 463 -3.77 -18.37 -23.26
N LEU A 464 -3.20 -17.18 -23.49
CA LEU A 464 -2.22 -16.93 -24.57
C LEU A 464 -0.81 -17.47 -24.23
N ALA A 465 -0.47 -17.61 -22.95
CA ALA A 465 0.75 -18.26 -22.50
C ALA A 465 0.63 -19.79 -22.52
N ASN A 466 -0.48 -20.31 -21.98
CA ASN A 466 -0.78 -21.72 -21.76
C ASN A 466 -2.25 -22.03 -22.12
N PRO A 467 -2.57 -22.38 -23.39
CA PRO A 467 -3.95 -22.60 -23.83
C PRO A 467 -4.66 -23.76 -23.13
N SER A 468 -3.91 -24.77 -22.68
CA SER A 468 -4.41 -25.98 -22.02
C SER A 468 -4.56 -25.87 -20.50
N GLY A 469 -3.76 -25.03 -19.85
CA GLY A 469 -3.79 -24.84 -18.40
C GLY A 469 -4.81 -23.79 -17.95
N GLU A 470 -5.08 -23.76 -16.65
CA GLU A 470 -5.84 -22.70 -15.96
C GLU A 470 -4.94 -22.11 -14.86
N PRO A 471 -5.20 -20.88 -14.38
CA PRO A 471 -4.44 -20.29 -13.28
C PRO A 471 -4.45 -21.15 -12.01
N ALA A 472 -3.34 -21.12 -11.27
CA ALA A 472 -3.09 -21.94 -10.09
C ALA A 472 -3.81 -21.43 -8.84
N GLU A 473 -4.07 -20.13 -8.76
CA GLU A 473 -4.86 -19.51 -7.70
C GLU A 473 -5.92 -18.53 -8.26
N MET A 474 -6.78 -17.99 -7.39
CA MET A 474 -8.00 -17.29 -7.83
C MET A 474 -7.82 -15.79 -8.09
N TYR A 475 -6.82 -15.17 -7.44
CA TYR A 475 -6.42 -13.77 -7.59
C TYR A 475 -5.34 -13.58 -8.65
N PHE A 476 -5.28 -14.48 -9.65
CA PHE A 476 -4.31 -14.47 -10.75
C PHE A 476 -4.17 -13.14 -11.54
N PRO A 477 -5.10 -12.16 -11.49
CA PRO A 477 -4.82 -10.81 -11.96
C PRO A 477 -3.69 -10.09 -11.22
N ILE A 478 -3.40 -10.40 -9.97
CA ILE A 478 -2.38 -9.71 -9.15
C ILE A 478 -0.95 -10.06 -9.60
N PRO A 479 -0.54 -11.33 -9.74
CA PRO A 479 0.76 -11.66 -10.37
C PRO A 479 0.87 -11.18 -11.83
N TYR A 480 -0.26 -11.02 -12.54
CA TYR A 480 -0.25 -10.35 -13.84
C TYR A 480 0.02 -8.84 -13.72
N GLU A 481 -0.61 -8.14 -12.77
CA GLU A 481 -0.48 -6.70 -12.57
C GLU A 481 0.97 -6.28 -12.29
N TYR A 482 1.63 -6.96 -11.35
CA TYR A 482 3.00 -6.67 -10.95
C TYR A 482 3.99 -6.89 -12.10
N LEU A 483 3.84 -7.99 -12.84
CA LEU A 483 4.67 -8.26 -14.02
C LEU A 483 4.38 -7.26 -15.15
N LEU A 484 3.13 -6.90 -15.40
CA LEU A 484 2.74 -5.91 -16.42
C LEU A 484 3.35 -4.54 -16.12
N TYR A 485 3.32 -4.12 -14.85
CA TYR A 485 3.95 -2.88 -14.37
C TYR A 485 5.48 -2.88 -14.55
N VAL A 486 6.15 -4.00 -14.21
CA VAL A 486 7.59 -4.16 -14.40
C VAL A 486 7.98 -4.19 -15.88
N PHE A 487 7.30 -5.00 -16.71
CA PHE A 487 7.62 -5.12 -18.14
C PHE A 487 7.38 -3.80 -18.90
N ASN A 488 6.37 -3.01 -18.53
CA ASN A 488 6.18 -1.65 -19.04
C ASN A 488 7.44 -0.78 -18.84
N ALA A 489 8.02 -0.80 -17.64
CA ALA A 489 9.22 -0.02 -17.32
C ALA A 489 10.51 -0.63 -17.89
N LEU A 490 10.61 -1.97 -17.98
CA LEU A 490 11.75 -2.65 -18.63
C LEU A 490 11.87 -2.29 -20.11
N GLN A 491 10.75 -2.17 -20.83
CA GLN A 491 10.77 -1.64 -22.19
C GLN A 491 11.10 -0.14 -22.18
N ALA A 492 10.37 0.68 -21.43
CA ALA A 492 10.58 2.13 -21.42
C ALA A 492 11.99 2.59 -20.95
N ALA A 493 12.75 1.72 -20.28
CA ALA A 493 14.15 1.95 -19.90
C ALA A 493 15.14 1.94 -21.08
N GLY A 494 14.79 1.30 -22.20
CA GLY A 494 15.68 1.16 -23.36
C GLY A 494 16.79 0.11 -23.19
N PRO A 495 17.73 0.03 -24.15
CA PRO A 495 18.79 -0.98 -24.16
C PRO A 495 19.80 -0.82 -23.01
N ASP A 496 20.05 0.40 -22.53
CA ASP A 496 20.96 0.67 -21.42
C ASP A 496 20.25 0.47 -20.07
N LEU A 497 19.90 -0.78 -19.75
CA LEU A 497 19.05 -1.10 -18.61
C LEU A 497 19.82 -0.98 -17.28
N THR A 498 19.41 -0.02 -16.47
CA THR A 498 19.94 0.29 -15.14
C THR A 498 18.78 0.70 -14.22
N PRO A 499 18.95 0.75 -12.89
CA PRO A 499 17.92 1.29 -12.00
C PRO A 499 17.52 2.74 -12.37
N GLN A 500 18.48 3.56 -12.82
CA GLN A 500 18.25 4.95 -13.21
C GLN A 500 17.43 5.06 -14.50
N THR A 501 17.73 4.25 -15.52
CA THR A 501 16.94 4.20 -16.76
C THR A 501 15.60 3.50 -16.57
N PHE A 502 15.49 2.54 -15.66
CA PHE A 502 14.20 1.97 -15.22
C PHE A 502 13.29 3.05 -14.61
N GLN A 503 13.81 3.87 -13.70
CA GLN A 503 13.06 5.01 -13.15
C GLN A 503 12.67 6.01 -14.26
N GLN A 504 13.60 6.34 -15.16
CA GLN A 504 13.37 7.28 -16.25
C GLN A 504 12.32 6.76 -17.24
N GLY A 505 12.35 5.46 -17.54
CA GLY A 505 11.34 4.76 -18.32
C GLY A 505 9.97 4.79 -17.63
N MET A 506 9.90 4.36 -16.36
CA MET A 506 8.69 4.39 -15.54
C MET A 506 8.01 5.78 -15.51
N PHE A 507 8.80 6.84 -15.33
CA PHE A 507 8.29 8.22 -15.31
C PHE A 507 7.97 8.79 -16.70
N SER A 508 8.35 8.10 -17.78
CA SER A 508 8.08 8.51 -19.18
C SER A 508 6.85 7.84 -19.80
N LEU A 509 6.30 6.80 -19.15
CA LEU A 509 5.15 6.04 -19.65
C LEU A 509 3.91 6.92 -19.86
N PRO A 510 3.07 6.63 -20.87
CA PRO A 510 1.81 7.34 -21.08
C PRO A 510 0.74 6.87 -20.06
N PRO A 511 -0.17 7.75 -19.61
CA PRO A 511 -1.32 7.32 -18.81
C PRO A 511 -2.19 6.34 -19.60
N THR A 512 -2.89 5.45 -18.89
CA THR A 512 -3.71 4.39 -19.47
C THR A 512 -5.20 4.74 -19.33
N PRO A 513 -6.06 4.26 -20.26
CA PRO A 513 -7.49 4.19 -19.98
C PRO A 513 -7.76 3.29 -18.77
N ALA A 514 -8.96 3.40 -18.20
CA ALA A 514 -9.41 2.46 -17.18
C ALA A 514 -9.58 1.05 -17.77
N GLY A 515 -8.83 0.10 -17.22
CA GLY A 515 -8.97 -1.33 -17.48
C GLY A 515 -9.22 -2.11 -16.19
N LEU A 516 -8.73 -3.35 -16.15
CA LEU A 516 -8.87 -4.29 -15.02
C LEU A 516 -8.41 -3.74 -13.66
N PHE A 517 -7.39 -2.90 -13.66
CA PHE A 517 -6.72 -2.31 -12.49
C PHE A 517 -7.06 -0.82 -12.31
N GLY A 518 -8.11 -0.33 -12.98
CA GLY A 518 -8.40 1.11 -13.12
C GLY A 518 -7.46 1.82 -14.10
N PRO A 519 -7.47 3.16 -14.14
CA PRO A 519 -6.53 3.93 -14.95
C PRO A 519 -5.19 4.07 -14.22
N TRP A 520 -4.09 3.93 -14.96
CA TRP A 520 -2.74 4.17 -14.46
C TRP A 520 -2.25 5.56 -14.89
N SER A 521 -1.71 6.31 -13.93
CA SER A 521 -1.06 7.60 -14.15
C SER A 521 0.45 7.46 -14.00
N TYR A 522 1.18 8.21 -14.83
CA TYR A 522 2.63 8.21 -14.87
C TYR A 522 3.15 9.66 -14.99
N GLY A 523 4.45 9.85 -14.76
CA GLY A 523 5.10 11.16 -14.78
C GLY A 523 6.24 11.25 -13.76
N PRO A 524 6.83 12.44 -13.57
CA PRO A 524 7.88 12.67 -12.58
C PRO A 524 7.42 12.29 -11.16
N GLY A 525 8.09 11.33 -10.53
CA GLY A 525 7.76 10.85 -9.18
C GLY A 525 6.64 9.80 -9.11
N ALA A 526 6.22 9.22 -10.25
CA ALA A 526 5.23 8.14 -10.31
C ALA A 526 5.82 6.78 -9.88
N PHE A 527 6.19 6.65 -8.60
CA PHE A 527 6.64 5.39 -8.00
C PHE A 527 5.53 4.34 -7.87
N THR A 528 4.26 4.75 -8.01
CA THR A 528 3.10 3.87 -8.12
C THR A 528 2.11 4.42 -9.15
N PRO A 529 1.42 3.58 -9.95
CA PRO A 529 0.58 4.05 -11.06
C PRO A 529 -0.87 4.37 -10.67
N ARG A 530 -1.40 3.75 -9.61
CA ARG A 530 -2.82 3.87 -9.22
C ARG A 530 -3.07 5.17 -8.44
N THR A 531 -3.63 6.17 -9.13
CA THR A 531 -3.95 7.49 -8.56
C THR A 531 -5.46 7.82 -8.60
N ALA A 532 -6.31 6.86 -8.95
CA ALA A 532 -7.77 7.03 -8.96
C ALA A 532 -8.47 5.73 -8.56
N PHE A 533 -9.64 5.86 -7.93
CA PHE A 533 -10.37 4.75 -7.31
C PHE A 533 -11.87 4.85 -7.59
N GLN A 534 -12.58 3.73 -7.55
CA GLN A 534 -14.05 3.72 -7.55
C GLN A 534 -14.57 3.62 -6.13
N VAL A 535 -15.83 4.02 -5.92
CA VAL A 535 -16.59 3.62 -4.73
C VAL A 535 -17.47 2.43 -5.12
N GLY A 536 -17.36 1.32 -4.39
CA GLY A 536 -18.30 0.22 -4.43
C GLY A 536 -19.10 0.10 -3.13
N TRP A 537 -20.18 -0.67 -3.15
CA TRP A 537 -20.95 -1.08 -1.99
C TRP A 537 -21.22 -2.59 -2.01
N TRP A 538 -21.36 -3.22 -0.85
CA TRP A 538 -21.53 -4.67 -0.76
C TRP A 538 -22.99 -5.11 -0.83
N ASP A 539 -23.29 -6.04 -1.74
CA ASP A 539 -24.60 -6.69 -1.85
C ASP A 539 -24.45 -8.18 -1.49
N PRO A 540 -24.91 -8.62 -0.30
CA PRO A 540 -24.81 -10.03 0.12
C PRO A 540 -25.72 -10.95 -0.71
N THR A 541 -26.65 -10.41 -1.50
CA THR A 541 -27.59 -11.18 -2.33
C THR A 541 -27.15 -11.29 -3.79
N TYR A 542 -26.39 -10.30 -4.28
CA TYR A 542 -25.82 -10.27 -5.62
C TYR A 542 -24.94 -11.50 -5.89
N VAL A 543 -25.06 -12.06 -7.09
CA VAL A 543 -24.18 -13.12 -7.58
C VAL A 543 -23.01 -12.42 -8.28
N SER A 544 -21.83 -12.42 -7.66
CA SER A 544 -20.65 -11.76 -8.23
C SER A 544 -20.29 -12.39 -9.57
N ALA A 545 -20.02 -11.54 -10.56
CA ALA A 545 -19.51 -11.95 -11.86
C ALA A 545 -18.14 -12.65 -11.77
N TYR A 546 -17.34 -12.32 -10.74
CA TYR A 546 -15.96 -12.81 -10.54
C TYR A 546 -15.87 -14.33 -10.44
N ASP A 547 -16.66 -14.94 -9.55
CA ASP A 547 -16.65 -16.38 -9.26
C ASP A 547 -18.03 -17.04 -9.20
N ASN A 548 -19.08 -16.34 -9.61
CA ASN A 548 -20.48 -16.81 -9.69
C ASN A 548 -21.05 -17.31 -8.33
N LYS A 549 -20.63 -16.70 -7.22
CA LYS A 549 -21.17 -16.94 -5.86
C LYS A 549 -21.92 -15.71 -5.34
N LYS A 550 -22.83 -15.93 -4.38
CA LYS A 550 -23.54 -14.86 -3.68
C LYS A 550 -22.60 -14.04 -2.80
N GLY A 551 -22.93 -12.77 -2.61
CA GLY A 551 -22.06 -11.77 -2.01
C GLY A 551 -21.08 -11.23 -3.06
N GLY A 552 -21.19 -9.94 -3.36
CA GLY A 552 -20.25 -9.25 -4.24
C GLY A 552 -20.37 -7.74 -4.12
N TYR A 553 -19.29 -7.02 -4.42
CA TYR A 553 -19.34 -5.57 -4.58
C TYR A 553 -20.12 -5.18 -5.84
N ARG A 554 -20.80 -4.04 -5.75
CA ARG A 554 -21.51 -3.37 -6.82
C ARG A 554 -21.10 -1.91 -6.87
N ASP A 555 -21.13 -1.30 -8.05
CA ASP A 555 -20.70 0.07 -8.22
C ASP A 555 -21.63 1.07 -7.50
N CYS A 556 -21.04 2.10 -6.90
CA CYS A 556 -21.69 3.39 -6.69
C CYS A 556 -21.41 4.31 -7.89
N GLU A 557 -22.19 5.38 -8.04
CA GLU A 557 -21.91 6.48 -8.98
C GLU A 557 -21.62 6.01 -10.43
N GLY A 558 -22.29 4.93 -10.87
CA GLY A 558 -22.12 4.32 -12.19
C GLY A 558 -20.75 3.70 -12.48
N GLY A 559 -19.93 3.45 -11.45
CA GLY A 559 -18.56 2.94 -11.62
C GLY A 559 -17.53 4.03 -11.93
N THR A 560 -17.86 5.29 -11.63
CA THR A 560 -16.96 6.44 -11.86
C THR A 560 -15.65 6.31 -11.06
N PHE A 561 -14.53 6.59 -11.73
CA PHE A 561 -13.22 6.71 -11.08
C PHE A 561 -13.00 8.14 -10.57
N PHE A 562 -12.73 8.26 -9.28
CA PHE A 562 -12.39 9.51 -8.60
C PHE A 562 -10.86 9.64 -8.45
N PRO A 563 -10.23 10.71 -8.98
CA PRO A 563 -8.81 10.98 -8.79
C PRO A 563 -8.48 11.27 -7.32
N ALA A 564 -7.39 10.72 -6.81
CA ALA A 564 -7.02 10.83 -5.40
C ALA A 564 -6.82 12.27 -4.94
N ASN A 565 -6.21 13.10 -5.79
CA ASN A 565 -5.70 14.44 -5.44
C ASN A 565 -6.55 15.62 -5.93
N ASP A 566 -7.56 15.40 -6.77
CA ASP A 566 -8.47 16.46 -7.25
C ASP A 566 -9.86 16.37 -6.58
N PRO A 567 -10.15 17.20 -5.55
CA PRO A 567 -11.45 17.20 -4.88
C PRO A 567 -12.61 17.68 -5.78
N THR A 568 -12.36 18.35 -6.90
CA THR A 568 -13.44 18.89 -7.76
C THR A 568 -14.16 17.79 -8.54
N ALA A 569 -13.48 16.67 -8.82
CA ALA A 569 -14.07 15.48 -9.42
C ALA A 569 -15.09 14.76 -8.52
N TYR A 570 -15.14 15.05 -7.22
CA TYR A 570 -16.10 14.49 -6.26
C TYR A 570 -17.39 15.34 -6.17
N GLY A 571 -17.60 16.26 -7.12
CA GLY A 571 -18.79 17.10 -7.21
C GLY A 571 -18.94 18.10 -6.05
N PRO A 572 -20.15 18.66 -5.84
CA PRO A 572 -20.38 19.63 -4.78
C PRO A 572 -20.27 19.03 -3.38
N PRO A 573 -19.78 19.79 -2.38
CA PRO A 573 -19.81 19.39 -0.97
C PRO A 573 -21.23 19.07 -0.50
N HIS A 574 -21.35 18.13 0.44
CA HIS A 574 -22.62 17.68 1.01
C HIS A 574 -23.60 17.09 -0.04
N THR A 575 -23.07 16.50 -1.11
CA THR A 575 -23.84 15.63 -2.02
C THR A 575 -23.74 14.19 -1.51
N GLN A 576 -24.84 13.46 -1.33
CA GLN A 576 -24.76 12.04 -0.95
C GLN A 576 -24.30 11.17 -2.13
N LEU A 577 -23.58 10.07 -1.87
CA LEU A 577 -23.27 9.06 -2.87
C LEU A 577 -24.52 8.30 -3.34
N HIS A 578 -24.63 8.08 -4.65
CA HIS A 578 -25.55 7.08 -5.22
C HIS A 578 -24.96 5.67 -5.04
N CYS A 579 -25.39 4.98 -3.97
CA CYS A 579 -24.93 3.67 -3.51
C CYS A 579 -26.14 2.85 -3.00
N PHE A 580 -25.96 1.55 -2.72
CA PHE A 580 -26.99 0.70 -2.09
C PHE A 580 -28.34 0.63 -2.85
N GLY A 581 -28.32 0.89 -4.17
CA GLY A 581 -29.51 0.93 -5.01
C GLY A 581 -30.35 2.21 -4.90
N GLN A 582 -29.77 3.30 -4.38
CA GLN A 582 -30.36 4.64 -4.24
C GLN A 582 -29.71 5.64 -5.20
#